data_AF-H3DIJ8-F1
#
_entry.id   AF-H3DIJ8-F1
#
_cell.length_a   1.000
_cell.length_b   1.000
_cell.length_c   1.000
_cell.angle_alpha   90.00
_cell.angle_beta   90.00
_cell.angle_gamma   90.00
#
_symmetry.space_group_name_H-M   'P 1'
#
loop_
_entity.id
_entity.type
_entity.pdbx_description
1 polymer ?
#
loop_
_entity_poly.entity_id
_entity_poly.type
_entity_poly.pdbx_seq_one_letter_code
_entity_poly.pdbx_strand_id
1 'polypeptide(L)'
;MENPGRKLLLFLLLWPLLSVSAPPSSVSWCVVSDAEEKKCLDLSGNATAHHVKGALRCVRGLSSRDCMVRIKNGTADAASMSADDIYAAGLCHGLELAAGESHNGADGISYYVVAMARRSSSDLSLLEMHERSSCHPGIRTTVGWTVPIGYLVNTSQISVGEQCNFPKAIGNFFGYSCVPGVKDPLHDPRGNNPRNLCEACIGDENDRHICANNHRERHYGEAGALRCVAENLGDVAFVKHTTVYDNLDGKNQESWALDLELEDLKLLCPDGTEAGLEEHERCHLAAVPANAVVVRLEDKCRVWKFLERVQNAFGNTTEGFSLFRSAGYGAPDLLFSDATRHLQRVLGSYTSWLGPSYTTTLQAFECEGKNVC
;
A
#
# COMPACT_ATOMS: atom_id res chain seq x y z
N MET A 1 3.04 -19.50 -93.83
CA MET A 1 1.64 -19.18 -93.53
C MET A 1 1.25 -20.07 -92.35
N GLU A 2 1.75 -19.70 -91.17
CA GLU A 2 1.02 -18.98 -90.10
C GLU A 2 0.28 -19.95 -89.18
N ASN A 3 0.82 -20.12 -87.97
CA ASN A 3 0.18 -20.82 -86.86
C ASN A 3 0.12 -19.81 -85.70
N PRO A 4 -1.06 -19.31 -85.29
CA PRO A 4 -1.15 -18.31 -84.24
C PRO A 4 -1.20 -18.98 -82.86
N GLY A 5 -0.30 -18.51 -81.99
CA GLY A 5 -0.15 -19.00 -80.63
C GLY A 5 -1.36 -18.74 -79.73
N ARG A 6 -1.70 -19.75 -78.92
CA ARG A 6 -2.55 -19.63 -77.73
C ARG A 6 -1.82 -18.77 -76.68
N LYS A 7 -2.24 -17.52 -76.49
CA LYS A 7 -1.90 -16.72 -75.31
C LYS A 7 -2.92 -16.98 -74.22
N LEU A 8 -2.50 -17.67 -73.15
CA LEU A 8 -3.26 -17.82 -71.92
C LEU A 8 -2.97 -16.57 -71.04
N LEU A 9 -3.96 -15.68 -70.89
CA LEU A 9 -3.87 -14.53 -69.98
C LEU A 9 -4.17 -14.98 -68.55
N LEU A 10 -3.14 -15.07 -67.71
CA LEU A 10 -3.27 -15.14 -66.25
C LEU A 10 -3.54 -13.73 -65.71
N PHE A 11 -4.78 -13.47 -65.28
CA PHE A 11 -5.11 -12.30 -64.48
C PHE A 11 -4.63 -12.53 -63.04
N LEU A 12 -3.45 -11.99 -62.71
CA LEU A 12 -2.99 -11.85 -61.33
C LEU A 12 -3.80 -10.72 -60.67
N LEU A 13 -4.80 -11.10 -59.88
CA LEU A 13 -5.48 -10.19 -58.96
C LEU A 13 -4.50 -9.80 -57.84
N LEU A 14 -3.77 -8.71 -58.03
CA LEU A 14 -3.08 -8.01 -56.96
C LEU A 14 -4.13 -7.34 -56.06
N TRP A 15 -4.59 -8.05 -55.04
CA TRP A 15 -5.21 -7.39 -53.89
C TRP A 15 -4.12 -6.61 -53.14
N PRO A 16 -4.29 -5.29 -52.92
CA PRO A 16 -3.37 -4.57 -52.08
C PRO A 16 -3.55 -5.11 -50.66
N LEU A 17 -2.49 -5.68 -50.11
CA LEU A 17 -2.36 -5.89 -48.67
C LEU A 17 -2.39 -4.49 -48.03
N LEU A 18 -3.59 -4.02 -47.67
CA LEU A 18 -3.74 -2.97 -46.68
C LEU A 18 -3.20 -3.55 -45.37
N SER A 19 -1.93 -3.26 -45.10
CA SER A 19 -1.34 -3.40 -43.79
C SER A 19 -2.15 -2.52 -42.84
N VAL A 20 -3.16 -3.10 -42.19
CA VAL A 20 -3.81 -2.48 -41.05
C VAL A 20 -2.74 -2.43 -39.96
N SER A 21 -2.00 -1.31 -39.93
CA SER A 21 -1.18 -0.94 -38.79
C SER A 21 -2.12 -0.88 -37.61
N ALA A 22 -2.12 -1.91 -36.77
CA ALA A 22 -2.81 -1.86 -35.49
C ALA A 22 -2.39 -0.55 -34.80
N PRO A 23 -3.35 0.27 -34.31
CA PRO A 23 -3.01 1.52 -33.64
C PRO A 23 -1.99 1.21 -32.53
N PRO A 24 -0.99 2.09 -32.32
CA PRO A 24 0.01 1.87 -31.29
C PRO A 24 -0.70 1.62 -29.96
N SER A 25 -0.38 0.49 -29.32
CA SER A 25 -0.99 0.08 -28.06
C SER A 25 -0.81 1.20 -27.02
N SER A 26 -1.88 1.90 -26.65
CA SER A 26 -1.86 3.01 -25.70
C SER A 26 -2.30 2.56 -24.32
N VAL A 27 -1.54 2.85 -23.26
CA VAL A 27 -1.94 2.62 -21.86
C VAL A 27 -2.41 3.94 -21.26
N SER A 28 -3.62 3.94 -20.69
CA SER A 28 -4.15 5.07 -19.92
C SER A 28 -3.91 4.84 -18.43
N TRP A 29 -2.98 5.58 -17.82
CA TRP A 29 -2.61 5.46 -16.41
C TRP A 29 -3.43 6.42 -15.54
N CYS A 30 -4.07 5.90 -14.50
CA CYS A 30 -4.83 6.72 -13.56
C CYS A 30 -3.93 7.24 -12.44
N VAL A 31 -4.06 8.53 -12.10
CA VAL A 31 -3.27 9.24 -11.09
C VAL A 31 -4.18 9.97 -10.10
N VAL A 32 -3.76 10.07 -8.84
CA VAL A 32 -4.60 10.54 -7.72
C VAL A 32 -4.14 11.88 -7.12
N SER A 33 -3.03 12.45 -7.59
CA SER A 33 -2.59 13.81 -7.23
C SER A 33 -2.08 14.62 -8.43
N ASP A 34 -2.02 15.94 -8.28
CA ASP A 34 -1.49 16.82 -9.33
C ASP A 34 0.02 16.64 -9.50
N ALA A 35 0.73 16.34 -8.41
CA ALA A 35 2.15 15.98 -8.44
C ALA A 35 2.38 14.67 -9.20
N GLU A 36 1.51 13.68 -8.99
CA GLU A 36 1.57 12.39 -9.68
C GLU A 36 1.20 12.51 -11.16
N GLU A 37 0.20 13.34 -11.49
CA GLU A 37 -0.16 13.66 -12.87
C GLU A 37 1.01 14.30 -13.60
N LYS A 38 1.71 15.25 -12.96
CA LYS A 38 2.92 15.85 -13.52
C LYS A 38 3.99 14.79 -13.81
N LYS A 39 4.28 13.90 -12.86
CA LYS A 39 5.26 12.81 -13.07
C LYS A 39 4.83 11.86 -14.19
N CYS A 40 3.53 11.56 -14.31
CA CYS A 40 3.00 10.73 -15.40
C CYS A 40 3.18 11.40 -16.77
N LEU A 41 2.93 12.71 -16.87
CA LEU A 41 3.10 13.46 -18.11
C LEU A 41 4.58 13.51 -18.52
N ASP A 42 5.48 13.71 -17.54
CA ASP A 42 6.92 13.68 -17.78
C ASP A 42 7.38 12.28 -18.22
N LEU A 43 6.85 11.20 -17.62
CA LEU A 43 7.08 9.83 -18.09
C LEU A 43 6.59 9.64 -19.53
N SER A 44 5.41 10.16 -19.87
CA SER A 44 4.86 10.04 -21.23
C SER A 44 5.73 10.75 -22.28
N GLY A 45 6.21 11.96 -21.96
CA GLY A 45 7.14 12.70 -22.81
C GLY A 45 8.48 11.98 -22.99
N ASN A 46 9.07 11.50 -21.89
CA ASN A 46 10.35 10.78 -21.94
C ASN A 46 10.21 9.44 -22.69
N ALA A 47 9.15 8.66 -22.44
CA ALA A 47 8.90 7.42 -23.16
C ALA A 47 8.79 7.65 -24.67
N THR A 48 8.13 8.73 -25.08
CA THR A 48 8.02 9.12 -26.50
C THR A 48 9.38 9.51 -27.08
N ALA A 49 10.16 10.32 -26.37
CA ALA A 49 11.50 10.76 -26.78
C ALA A 49 12.50 9.60 -26.90
N HIS A 50 12.37 8.58 -26.05
CA HIS A 50 13.20 7.37 -26.08
C HIS A 50 12.65 6.26 -27.00
N HIS A 51 11.63 6.56 -27.82
CA HIS A 51 10.99 5.60 -28.73
C HIS A 51 10.51 4.31 -28.03
N VAL A 52 10.10 4.42 -26.77
CA VAL A 52 9.47 3.32 -26.05
C VAL A 52 8.17 2.99 -26.78
N LYS A 53 8.06 1.75 -27.28
CA LYS A 53 6.88 1.32 -28.04
C LYS A 53 5.63 1.40 -27.15
N GLY A 54 4.58 2.06 -27.65
CA GLY A 54 3.30 2.24 -26.96
C GLY A 54 3.17 3.65 -26.36
N ALA A 55 1.96 4.22 -26.42
CA ALA A 55 1.71 5.57 -25.92
C ALA A 55 1.22 5.53 -24.46
N LEU A 56 1.63 6.49 -23.64
CA LEU A 56 1.12 6.69 -22.28
C LEU A 56 0.19 7.89 -22.24
N ARG A 57 -1.03 7.70 -21.73
CA ARG A 57 -1.98 8.78 -21.42
C ARG A 57 -2.18 8.84 -19.93
N CYS A 58 -2.24 10.03 -19.36
CA CYS A 58 -2.49 10.23 -17.93
C CYS A 58 -3.96 10.63 -17.73
N VAL A 59 -4.63 9.98 -16.77
CA VAL A 59 -6.04 10.21 -16.45
C VAL A 59 -6.13 10.57 -14.96
N ARG A 60 -6.57 11.78 -14.65
CA ARG A 60 -6.76 12.22 -13.27
C ARG A 60 -8.02 11.58 -12.67
N GLY A 61 -7.85 10.78 -11.61
CA GLY A 61 -8.93 10.26 -10.76
C GLY A 61 -9.01 11.01 -9.44
N LEU A 62 -10.17 11.03 -8.78
CA LEU A 62 -10.37 11.74 -7.50
C LEU A 62 -9.75 11.03 -6.29
N SER A 63 -9.57 9.71 -6.38
CA SER A 63 -9.03 8.83 -5.34
C SER A 63 -8.65 7.48 -5.94
N SER A 64 -7.98 6.60 -5.17
CA SER A 64 -7.75 5.20 -5.58
C SER A 64 -9.04 4.50 -6.00
N ARG A 65 -10.15 4.72 -5.26
CA ARG A 65 -11.48 4.15 -5.56
C ARG A 65 -12.03 4.66 -6.88
N ASP A 66 -11.92 5.96 -7.15
CA ASP A 66 -12.32 6.51 -8.46
C ASP A 66 -11.48 5.90 -9.59
N CYS A 67 -10.18 5.70 -9.37
CA CYS A 67 -9.33 4.99 -10.33
C CYS A 67 -9.78 3.53 -10.53
N MET A 68 -10.18 2.79 -9.49
CA MET A 68 -10.75 1.44 -9.64
C MET A 68 -12.00 1.45 -10.53
N VAL A 69 -12.93 2.38 -10.29
CA VAL A 69 -14.15 2.54 -11.11
C VAL A 69 -13.80 2.91 -12.55
N ARG A 70 -12.84 3.82 -12.77
CA ARG A 70 -12.39 4.21 -14.11
C ARG A 70 -11.74 3.06 -14.87
N ILE A 71 -10.93 2.25 -14.19
CA ILE A 71 -10.34 1.04 -14.74
C ILE A 71 -11.45 0.04 -15.06
N LYS A 72 -12.40 -0.19 -14.15
CA LYS A 72 -13.52 -1.09 -14.43
C LYS A 72 -14.33 -0.67 -15.67
N ASN A 73 -14.55 0.63 -15.84
CA ASN A 73 -15.36 1.19 -16.92
C ASN A 73 -14.60 1.42 -18.25
N GLY A 74 -13.30 1.12 -18.31
CA GLY A 74 -12.51 1.31 -19.55
C GLY A 74 -12.05 2.75 -19.81
N THR A 75 -12.25 3.67 -18.86
CA THR A 75 -11.82 5.08 -18.99
C THR A 75 -10.39 5.33 -18.50
N ALA A 76 -9.82 4.38 -17.76
CA ALA A 76 -8.41 4.19 -17.51
C ALA A 76 -8.06 2.71 -17.71
N ASP A 77 -6.78 2.36 -17.82
CA ASP A 77 -6.32 0.99 -18.03
C ASP A 77 -5.60 0.41 -16.81
N ALA A 78 -4.86 1.25 -16.09
CA ALA A 78 -4.00 0.81 -15.00
C ALA A 78 -3.80 1.91 -13.95
N ALA A 79 -3.50 1.50 -12.72
CA ALA A 79 -2.94 2.34 -11.66
C ALA A 79 -2.11 1.47 -10.70
N SER A 80 -1.09 2.03 -10.06
CA SER A 80 -0.46 1.36 -8.91
C SER A 80 -1.35 1.57 -7.68
N MET A 81 -1.55 0.51 -6.89
CA MET A 81 -2.43 0.52 -5.73
C MET A 81 -1.78 -0.19 -4.54
N SER A 82 -2.12 0.28 -3.34
CA SER A 82 -1.72 -0.33 -2.06
C SER A 82 -2.36 -1.70 -1.85
N ALA A 83 -1.86 -2.49 -0.89
CA ALA A 83 -2.39 -3.81 -0.60
C ALA A 83 -3.90 -3.81 -0.24
N ASP A 84 -4.36 -2.83 0.55
CA ASP A 84 -5.77 -2.65 0.92
C ASP A 84 -6.62 -2.31 -0.33
N ASP A 85 -6.11 -1.42 -1.18
CA ASP A 85 -6.76 -1.02 -2.44
C ASP A 85 -6.80 -2.18 -3.46
N ILE A 86 -5.76 -3.03 -3.52
CA ILE A 86 -5.73 -4.22 -4.38
C ILE A 86 -6.86 -5.18 -4.01
N TYR A 87 -7.08 -5.39 -2.71
CA TYR A 87 -8.16 -6.24 -2.23
C TYR A 87 -9.52 -5.66 -2.61
N ALA A 88 -9.75 -4.36 -2.37
CA ALA A 88 -10.98 -3.69 -2.78
C ALA A 88 -11.20 -3.76 -4.30
N ALA A 89 -10.17 -3.54 -5.10
CA ALA A 89 -10.22 -3.62 -6.56
C ALA A 89 -10.61 -5.03 -7.05
N GLY A 90 -10.04 -6.07 -6.45
CA GLY A 90 -10.36 -7.47 -6.75
C GLY A 90 -11.78 -7.85 -6.32
N LEU A 91 -12.12 -7.58 -5.05
CA LEU A 91 -13.39 -7.94 -4.45
C LEU A 91 -14.59 -7.19 -5.07
N CYS A 92 -14.49 -5.87 -5.20
CA CYS A 92 -15.61 -5.01 -5.58
C CYS A 92 -15.77 -4.87 -7.10
N HIS A 93 -14.69 -5.03 -7.86
CA HIS A 93 -14.68 -4.75 -9.30
C HIS A 93 -14.19 -5.91 -10.18
N GLY A 94 -13.67 -6.99 -9.59
CA GLY A 94 -13.10 -8.12 -10.33
C GLY A 94 -11.88 -7.71 -11.15
N LEU A 95 -11.10 -6.74 -10.64
CA LEU A 95 -9.85 -6.30 -11.26
C LEU A 95 -8.71 -7.26 -10.90
N GLU A 96 -7.69 -7.26 -11.75
CA GLU A 96 -6.55 -8.17 -11.72
C GLU A 96 -5.24 -7.38 -11.64
N LEU A 97 -4.11 -8.08 -11.47
CA LEU A 97 -2.79 -7.46 -11.35
C LEU A 97 -1.92 -7.75 -12.57
N ALA A 98 -1.24 -6.73 -13.11
CA ALA A 98 -0.30 -6.86 -14.23
C ALA A 98 1.16 -6.95 -13.77
N ALA A 99 1.52 -6.13 -12.79
CA ALA A 99 2.88 -6.00 -12.26
C ALA A 99 2.83 -5.73 -10.77
N GLY A 100 3.87 -6.14 -10.04
CA GLY A 100 4.06 -5.84 -8.63
C GLY A 100 5.37 -5.12 -8.40
N GLU A 101 5.40 -4.20 -7.44
CA GLU A 101 6.63 -3.54 -7.01
C GLU A 101 7.51 -4.51 -6.20
N SER A 102 8.84 -4.33 -6.29
CA SER A 102 9.80 -5.09 -5.50
C SER A 102 10.93 -4.20 -4.99
N HIS A 103 11.29 -4.39 -3.74
CA HIS A 103 12.30 -3.69 -2.97
C HIS A 103 13.38 -4.72 -2.56
N ASN A 104 14.63 -4.66 -3.05
CA ASN A 104 15.63 -5.73 -2.86
C ASN A 104 15.76 -6.23 -1.40
N GLY A 105 15.63 -7.54 -1.19
CA GLY A 105 15.78 -8.31 0.05
C GLY A 105 15.26 -9.74 -0.18
N ALA A 106 15.64 -10.73 0.63
CA ALA A 106 15.14 -12.12 0.49
C ALA A 106 13.59 -12.20 0.49
N ASP A 107 12.95 -11.16 1.05
CA ASP A 107 11.50 -10.94 1.17
C ASP A 107 10.99 -9.75 0.35
N GLY A 108 11.72 -9.35 -0.71
CA GLY A 108 11.62 -8.06 -1.38
C GLY A 108 10.32 -7.70 -2.10
N ILE A 109 9.21 -8.33 -1.73
CA ILE A 109 7.85 -8.05 -2.20
C ILE A 109 6.92 -7.71 -1.04
N SER A 110 7.35 -7.81 0.23
CA SER A 110 6.50 -7.59 1.39
C SER A 110 7.25 -6.89 2.51
N TYR A 111 6.50 -6.24 3.40
CA TYR A 111 6.99 -5.85 4.72
C TYR A 111 6.16 -6.54 5.80
N TYR A 112 6.76 -6.77 6.96
CA TYR A 112 6.09 -7.37 8.10
C TYR A 112 5.57 -6.31 9.05
N VAL A 113 4.31 -6.45 9.46
CA VAL A 113 3.71 -5.68 10.54
C VAL A 113 3.88 -6.45 11.84
N VAL A 114 4.46 -5.81 12.84
CA VAL A 114 4.82 -6.42 14.13
C VAL A 114 4.15 -5.68 15.28
N ALA A 115 3.96 -6.39 16.39
CA ALA A 115 3.59 -5.80 17.67
C ALA A 115 4.86 -5.64 18.51
N MET A 116 5.25 -4.40 18.78
CA MET A 116 6.49 -4.06 19.47
C MET A 116 6.20 -3.52 20.87
N ALA A 117 6.96 -3.95 21.85
CA ALA A 117 6.81 -3.55 23.24
C ALA A 117 8.17 -3.36 23.91
N ARG A 118 8.20 -2.69 25.06
CA ARG A 118 9.41 -2.65 25.90
C ARG A 118 9.65 -4.00 26.56
N ARG A 119 10.91 -4.37 26.72
CA ARG A 119 11.31 -5.58 27.48
C ARG A 119 10.92 -5.52 28.95
N SER A 120 10.87 -4.31 29.52
CA SER A 120 10.43 -4.08 30.90
C SER A 120 8.98 -4.56 31.15
N SER A 121 8.13 -4.62 30.12
CA SER A 121 6.78 -5.18 30.18
C SER A 121 6.80 -6.72 30.06
N SER A 122 7.31 -7.40 31.08
CA SER A 122 7.57 -8.85 31.06
C SER A 122 6.32 -9.74 31.03
N ASP A 123 5.17 -9.23 31.49
CA ASP A 123 3.89 -9.93 31.54
C ASP A 123 3.03 -9.74 30.28
N LEU A 124 3.49 -8.94 29.33
CA LEU A 124 2.73 -8.59 28.13
C LEU A 124 2.80 -9.70 27.07
N SER A 125 1.65 -10.17 26.60
CA SER A 125 1.52 -11.19 25.55
C SER A 125 0.40 -10.84 24.57
N LEU A 126 0.57 -11.14 23.28
CA LEU A 126 -0.45 -10.90 22.25
C LEU A 126 -1.75 -11.68 22.46
N LEU A 127 -1.77 -12.66 23.36
CA LEU A 127 -2.96 -13.41 23.74
C LEU A 127 -3.78 -12.71 24.84
N GLU A 128 -3.17 -11.75 25.56
CA GLU A 128 -3.74 -11.10 26.74
C GLU A 128 -3.61 -9.57 26.65
N MET A 129 -4.22 -9.00 25.60
CA MET A 129 -4.18 -7.56 25.29
C MET A 129 -5.36 -6.76 25.87
N HIS A 130 -6.32 -7.41 26.50
CA HIS A 130 -7.45 -6.75 27.12
C HIS A 130 -7.01 -5.81 28.26
N GLU A 131 -7.56 -4.60 28.30
CA GLU A 131 -7.23 -3.52 29.25
C GLU A 131 -5.77 -3.02 29.20
N ARG A 132 -4.94 -3.54 28.28
CA ARG A 132 -3.62 -2.98 27.98
C ARG A 132 -3.74 -1.70 27.18
N SER A 133 -2.66 -0.95 27.09
CA SER A 133 -2.58 0.30 26.33
C SER A 133 -1.90 0.13 24.98
N SER A 134 -2.37 0.83 23.94
CA SER A 134 -1.90 0.62 22.56
C SER A 134 -1.60 1.90 21.78
N CYS A 135 -0.56 1.84 20.96
CA CYS A 135 -0.08 2.94 20.12
C CYS A 135 -0.24 2.58 18.64
N HIS A 136 -1.01 3.39 17.91
CA HIS A 136 -1.34 3.14 16.52
C HIS A 136 -0.87 4.31 15.64
N PRO A 137 -0.22 4.07 14.50
CA PRO A 137 0.15 5.10 13.53
C PRO A 137 -1.00 6.03 13.12
N GLY A 138 -2.22 5.50 13.04
CA GLY A 138 -3.41 6.25 12.67
C GLY A 138 -4.59 5.35 12.31
N ILE A 139 -5.80 5.90 12.41
CA ILE A 139 -7.05 5.25 11.99
C ILE A 139 -6.97 4.86 10.50
N ARG A 140 -7.48 3.67 10.15
CA ARG A 140 -7.52 3.14 8.76
C ARG A 140 -6.16 2.98 8.06
N THR A 141 -5.04 3.05 8.78
CA THR A 141 -3.74 2.69 8.23
C THR A 141 -3.57 1.17 8.16
N THR A 142 -2.90 0.65 7.12
CA THR A 142 -2.63 -0.79 6.99
C THR A 142 -1.91 -1.35 8.22
N VAL A 143 -0.81 -0.70 8.60
CA VAL A 143 0.08 -1.11 9.70
C VAL A 143 -0.58 -0.96 11.06
N GLY A 144 -1.23 0.19 11.29
CA GLY A 144 -1.72 0.59 12.59
C GLY A 144 -3.16 0.23 12.88
N TRP A 145 -3.95 -0.11 11.87
CA TRP A 145 -5.39 -0.34 12.01
C TRP A 145 -5.80 -1.66 11.35
N THR A 146 -5.63 -1.79 10.03
CA THR A 146 -6.11 -2.95 9.27
C THR A 146 -5.51 -4.25 9.81
N VAL A 147 -4.18 -4.34 9.91
CA VAL A 147 -3.50 -5.56 10.39
C VAL A 147 -3.82 -5.90 11.84
N PRO A 148 -3.58 -5.03 12.84
CA PRO A 148 -3.77 -5.42 14.24
C PRO A 148 -5.22 -5.72 14.57
N ILE A 149 -6.17 -4.97 14.02
CA ILE A 149 -7.60 -5.21 14.29
C ILE A 149 -8.09 -6.46 13.56
N GLY A 150 -7.68 -6.65 12.31
CA GLY A 150 -7.97 -7.89 11.58
C GLY A 150 -7.43 -9.11 12.32
N TYR A 151 -6.22 -9.02 12.87
CA TYR A 151 -5.65 -10.06 13.73
C TYR A 151 -6.52 -10.33 14.99
N LEU A 152 -6.94 -9.29 15.70
CA LEU A 152 -7.80 -9.42 16.89
C LEU A 152 -9.17 -10.05 16.57
N VAL A 153 -9.77 -9.71 15.42
CA VAL A 153 -11.02 -10.32 14.96
C VAL A 153 -10.80 -11.80 14.62
N ASN A 154 -9.78 -12.09 13.82
CA ASN A 154 -9.51 -13.44 13.33
C ASN A 154 -9.11 -14.41 14.45
N THR A 155 -8.46 -13.90 15.50
CA THR A 155 -8.13 -14.67 16.71
C THR A 155 -9.24 -14.65 17.76
N SER A 156 -10.41 -14.08 17.43
CA SER A 156 -11.58 -13.97 18.32
C SER A 156 -11.32 -13.26 19.65
N GLN A 157 -10.29 -12.42 19.72
CA GLN A 157 -10.02 -11.56 20.87
C GLN A 157 -11.02 -10.41 20.97
N ILE A 158 -11.54 -9.95 19.82
CA ILE A 158 -12.65 -9.01 19.74
C ILE A 158 -13.76 -9.56 18.87
N SER A 159 -14.99 -9.12 19.14
CA SER A 159 -16.14 -9.32 18.26
C SER A 159 -16.66 -7.97 17.82
N VAL A 160 -16.77 -7.79 16.51
CA VAL A 160 -17.33 -6.59 15.91
C VAL A 160 -18.79 -6.92 15.59
N GLY A 161 -19.71 -6.35 16.37
CA GLY A 161 -21.14 -6.61 16.22
C GLY A 161 -21.67 -6.18 14.84
N GLU A 162 -22.96 -6.45 14.59
CA GLU A 162 -23.61 -6.27 13.27
C GLU A 162 -23.46 -4.87 12.64
N GLN A 163 -23.15 -3.84 13.44
CA GLN A 163 -22.95 -2.47 12.94
C GLN A 163 -21.51 -2.19 12.46
N CYS A 164 -20.59 -3.15 12.54
CA CYS A 164 -19.21 -3.02 12.07
C CYS A 164 -18.45 -1.83 12.67
N ASN A 165 -18.75 -1.52 13.95
CA ASN A 165 -18.15 -0.38 14.63
C ASN A 165 -16.80 -0.78 15.27
N PHE A 166 -15.75 -0.78 14.44
CA PHE A 166 -14.39 -1.09 14.88
C PHE A 166 -13.88 -0.14 15.97
N PRO A 167 -14.01 1.20 15.88
CA PRO A 167 -13.60 2.09 16.97
C PRO A 167 -14.24 1.72 18.30
N LYS A 168 -15.54 1.37 18.31
CA LYS A 168 -16.22 0.96 19.55
C LYS A 168 -15.70 -0.38 20.08
N ALA A 169 -15.44 -1.35 19.22
CA ALA A 169 -14.88 -2.64 19.63
C ALA A 169 -13.49 -2.48 20.24
N ILE A 170 -12.62 -1.69 19.59
CA ILE A 170 -11.25 -1.43 20.06
C ILE A 170 -11.24 -0.64 21.37
N GLY A 171 -12.05 0.41 21.48
CA GLY A 171 -12.12 1.18 22.73
C GLY A 171 -12.80 0.44 23.89
N ASN A 172 -13.46 -0.69 23.64
CA ASN A 172 -13.92 -1.60 24.70
C ASN A 172 -12.88 -2.69 25.04
N PHE A 173 -11.88 -2.90 24.19
CA PHE A 173 -10.89 -3.97 24.33
C PHE A 173 -9.62 -3.49 25.02
N PHE A 174 -9.03 -2.39 24.52
CA PHE A 174 -7.88 -1.74 25.15
C PHE A 174 -8.36 -0.76 26.23
N GLY A 175 -7.56 -0.63 27.29
CA GLY A 175 -7.87 0.32 28.37
C GLY A 175 -7.83 1.75 27.85
N TYR A 176 -6.74 2.11 27.17
CA TYR A 176 -6.57 3.38 26.48
C TYR A 176 -5.57 3.24 25.32
N SER A 177 -5.65 4.15 24.35
CA SER A 177 -4.84 4.09 23.14
C SER A 177 -4.47 5.48 22.63
N CYS A 178 -3.50 5.53 21.72
CA CYS A 178 -3.36 6.62 20.78
C CYS A 178 -3.69 6.14 19.37
N VAL A 179 -4.82 6.62 18.83
CA VAL A 179 -5.27 6.35 17.46
C VAL A 179 -5.52 7.69 16.75
N PRO A 180 -4.47 8.33 16.19
CA PRO A 180 -4.59 9.58 15.47
C PRO A 180 -5.69 9.53 14.40
N GLY A 181 -6.51 10.58 14.35
CA GLY A 181 -7.60 10.73 13.39
C GLY A 181 -8.89 10.02 13.73
N VAL A 182 -8.94 9.21 14.79
CA VAL A 182 -10.17 8.49 15.19
C VAL A 182 -11.31 9.42 15.59
N LYS A 183 -11.01 10.68 15.90
CA LYS A 183 -11.97 11.74 16.25
C LYS A 183 -12.23 12.74 15.14
N ASP A 184 -11.56 12.60 14.00
CA ASP A 184 -11.76 13.51 12.88
C ASP A 184 -13.19 13.38 12.35
N PRO A 185 -13.81 14.46 11.83
CA PRO A 185 -15.17 14.42 11.29
C PRO A 185 -15.40 13.34 10.21
N LEU A 186 -14.34 12.95 9.50
CA LEU A 186 -14.37 11.88 8.51
C LEU A 186 -14.60 10.49 9.14
N HIS A 187 -14.04 10.25 10.33
CA HIS A 187 -14.04 8.94 11.00
C HIS A 187 -14.98 8.89 12.22
N ASP A 188 -15.36 10.04 12.77
CA ASP A 188 -16.32 10.18 13.86
C ASP A 188 -17.40 11.23 13.54
N PRO A 189 -18.16 11.07 12.44
CA PRO A 189 -19.16 12.06 12.03
C PRO A 189 -20.29 12.26 13.06
N ARG A 190 -20.48 11.30 13.99
CA ARG A 190 -21.48 11.36 15.07
C ARG A 190 -20.87 11.74 16.42
N GLY A 191 -19.55 11.92 16.52
CA GLY A 191 -18.86 12.24 17.77
C GLY A 191 -18.97 11.17 18.86
N ASN A 192 -19.17 9.91 18.47
CA ASN A 192 -19.48 8.80 19.38
C ASN A 192 -18.38 7.73 19.44
N ASN A 193 -17.26 7.89 18.74
CA ASN A 193 -16.12 6.99 18.96
C ASN A 193 -15.68 7.06 20.43
N PRO A 194 -15.08 6.00 21.02
CA PRO A 194 -14.64 6.05 22.41
C PRO A 194 -13.57 7.12 22.65
N ARG A 195 -13.57 7.75 23.83
CA ARG A 195 -12.60 8.81 24.19
C ARG A 195 -11.21 8.25 24.48
N ASN A 196 -11.17 7.06 25.08
CA ASN A 196 -9.94 6.37 25.44
C ASN A 196 -9.04 6.06 24.25
N LEU A 197 -9.54 6.10 23.01
CA LEU A 197 -8.73 5.95 21.80
C LEU A 197 -7.76 7.11 21.52
N CYS A 198 -7.86 8.22 22.25
CA CYS A 198 -6.97 9.37 22.13
C CYS A 198 -6.22 9.69 23.43
N GLU A 199 -6.34 8.86 24.48
CA GLU A 199 -5.82 9.16 25.82
C GLU A 199 -4.30 9.00 25.92
N ALA A 200 -3.67 8.18 25.08
CA ALA A 200 -2.21 8.12 25.01
C ALA A 200 -1.58 9.13 24.03
N CYS A 201 -2.39 9.86 23.25
CA CYS A 201 -1.89 10.87 22.32
C CYS A 201 -1.48 12.16 23.04
N ILE A 202 -0.53 12.91 22.47
CA ILE A 202 0.13 14.04 23.18
C ILE A 202 0.12 15.37 22.42
N GLY A 203 -0.44 15.41 21.21
CA GLY A 203 -0.53 16.62 20.40
C GLY A 203 0.84 17.22 20.04
N ASP A 204 0.84 18.52 19.75
CA ASP A 204 2.04 19.32 19.49
C ASP A 204 2.73 19.75 20.79
N GLU A 205 3.84 20.49 20.71
CA GLU A 205 4.59 20.99 21.87
C GLU A 205 3.78 21.89 22.82
N ASN A 206 2.60 22.37 22.40
CA ASN A 206 1.72 23.22 23.18
C ASN A 206 0.42 22.48 23.58
N ASP A 207 0.42 21.15 23.55
CA ASP A 207 -0.72 20.28 23.85
C ASP A 207 -1.97 20.58 22.99
N ARG A 208 -1.76 21.09 21.76
CA ARG A 208 -2.82 21.27 20.77
C ARG A 208 -2.77 20.14 19.75
N HIS A 209 -3.82 19.99 18.94
CA HIS A 209 -3.88 18.96 17.90
C HIS A 209 -3.74 17.53 18.44
N ILE A 210 -4.11 17.30 19.71
CA ILE A 210 -4.13 15.98 20.32
C ILE A 210 -5.02 15.07 19.46
N CYS A 211 -4.47 13.92 19.09
CA CYS A 211 -5.11 12.90 18.27
C CYS A 211 -5.41 13.34 16.82
N ALA A 212 -4.78 14.41 16.32
CA ALA A 212 -4.95 14.84 14.93
C ALA A 212 -4.30 13.86 13.94
N ASN A 213 -4.91 13.64 12.78
CA ASN A 213 -4.39 12.76 11.73
C ASN A 213 -3.28 13.42 10.88
N ASN A 214 -2.24 13.94 11.51
CA ASN A 214 -1.07 14.52 10.86
C ASN A 214 0.09 14.69 11.86
N HIS A 215 1.27 15.04 11.35
CA HIS A 215 2.50 15.23 12.13
C HIS A 215 2.48 16.34 13.20
N ARG A 216 1.37 17.08 13.38
CA ARG A 216 1.22 17.94 14.56
C ARG A 216 0.94 17.12 15.82
N GLU A 217 0.34 15.94 15.69
CA GLU A 217 0.30 14.94 16.74
C GLU A 217 1.65 14.22 16.76
N ARG A 218 2.41 14.31 17.85
CA ARG A 218 3.75 13.71 17.96
C ARG A 218 3.73 12.19 17.99
N HIS A 219 2.60 11.56 18.34
CA HIS A 219 2.40 10.11 18.24
C HIS A 219 1.78 9.66 16.91
N TYR A 220 1.72 10.53 15.90
CA TYR A 220 1.25 10.20 14.56
C TYR A 220 2.29 9.45 13.71
N GLY A 221 1.80 8.51 12.90
CA GLY A 221 2.63 7.71 12.01
C GLY A 221 3.42 6.63 12.75
N GLU A 222 4.19 5.84 12.00
CA GLU A 222 4.91 4.69 12.57
C GLU A 222 5.98 5.11 13.60
N ALA A 223 6.71 6.21 13.33
CA ALA A 223 7.66 6.78 14.27
C ALA A 223 6.97 7.27 15.56
N GLY A 224 5.83 7.94 15.42
CA GLY A 224 5.04 8.42 16.57
C GLY A 224 4.46 7.29 17.41
N ALA A 225 4.00 6.21 16.78
CA ALA A 225 3.53 5.02 17.49
C ALA A 225 4.66 4.32 18.27
N LEU A 226 5.87 4.24 17.68
CA LEU A 226 7.05 3.74 18.39
C LEU A 226 7.43 4.65 19.57
N ARG A 227 7.42 5.96 19.36
CA ARG A 227 7.64 6.97 20.40
C ARG A 227 6.68 6.82 21.58
N CYS A 228 5.41 6.57 21.32
CA CYS A 228 4.37 6.36 22.34
C CYS A 228 4.73 5.22 23.32
N VAL A 229 5.31 4.12 22.82
CA VAL A 229 5.85 3.04 23.67
C VAL A 229 7.16 3.44 24.35
N ALA A 230 8.07 4.11 23.63
CA ALA A 230 9.35 4.57 24.18
C ALA A 230 9.17 5.51 25.40
N GLU A 231 8.16 6.39 25.34
CA GLU A 231 7.78 7.32 26.39
C GLU A 231 6.93 6.68 27.51
N ASN A 232 6.68 5.36 27.47
CA ASN A 232 5.81 4.61 28.41
C ASN A 232 4.35 5.12 28.47
N LEU A 233 3.83 5.63 27.36
CA LEU A 233 2.43 6.07 27.26
C LEU A 233 1.53 4.99 26.65
N GLY A 234 2.11 3.93 26.09
CA GLY A 234 1.40 2.71 25.73
C GLY A 234 2.26 1.46 25.91
N ASP A 235 1.62 0.30 26.05
CA ASP A 235 2.28 -0.99 26.26
C ASP A 235 2.78 -1.61 24.95
N VAL A 236 2.01 -1.43 23.87
CA VAL A 236 2.30 -2.04 22.55
C VAL A 236 2.14 -1.04 21.41
N ALA A 237 3.08 -1.05 20.46
CA ALA A 237 3.01 -0.31 19.21
C ALA A 237 2.84 -1.27 18.04
N PHE A 238 1.96 -0.93 17.11
CA PHE A 238 1.79 -1.66 15.86
C PHE A 238 2.50 -0.91 14.73
N VAL A 239 3.63 -1.44 14.27
CA VAL A 239 4.56 -0.77 13.34
C VAL A 239 5.13 -1.78 12.33
N LYS A 240 5.84 -1.30 11.30
CA LYS A 240 6.64 -2.19 10.46
C LYS A 240 7.86 -2.70 11.24
N HIS A 241 8.34 -3.88 10.87
CA HIS A 241 9.60 -4.42 11.38
C HIS A 241 10.81 -3.49 11.16
N THR A 242 10.79 -2.62 10.13
CA THR A 242 11.88 -1.67 9.84
C THR A 242 11.84 -0.38 10.64
N THR A 243 10.68 -0.02 11.24
CA THR A 243 10.45 1.32 11.82
C THR A 243 11.48 1.71 12.87
N VAL A 244 11.95 0.74 13.67
CA VAL A 244 12.98 0.98 14.69
C VAL A 244 14.29 1.42 14.05
N TYR A 245 14.75 0.72 13.01
CA TYR A 245 15.99 1.05 12.30
C TYR A 245 15.91 2.36 11.52
N ASP A 246 14.70 2.83 11.20
CA ASP A 246 14.47 4.13 10.57
C ASP A 246 14.57 5.30 11.56
N ASN A 247 14.48 5.02 12.87
CA ASN A 247 14.53 6.04 13.93
C ASN A 247 15.82 6.00 14.76
N LEU A 248 16.66 4.98 14.63
CA LEU A 248 17.94 4.88 15.34
C LEU A 248 19.13 5.30 14.47
N ASP A 249 20.35 5.15 14.99
CA ASP A 249 21.62 5.43 14.30
C ASP A 249 21.75 6.85 13.73
N GLY A 250 21.17 7.83 14.44
CA GLY A 250 21.23 9.24 14.05
C GLY A 250 20.32 9.63 12.89
N LYS A 251 19.45 8.72 12.41
CA LYS A 251 18.41 9.04 11.43
C LYS A 251 17.30 9.92 12.02
N ASN A 252 17.00 9.74 13.31
CA ASN A 252 16.14 10.64 14.08
C ASN A 252 16.99 11.33 15.17
N GLN A 253 16.83 12.65 15.29
CA GLN A 253 17.56 13.50 16.23
C GLN A 253 16.70 13.97 17.41
N GLU A 254 15.45 13.49 17.50
CA GLU A 254 14.59 13.75 18.64
C GLU A 254 15.06 13.01 19.89
N SER A 255 14.88 13.62 21.06
CA SER A 255 15.38 13.07 22.34
C SER A 255 14.86 11.67 22.64
N TRP A 256 13.58 11.38 22.34
CA TRP A 256 12.98 10.07 22.59
C TRP A 256 13.67 8.94 21.82
N ALA A 257 14.21 9.23 20.63
CA ALA A 257 14.88 8.26 19.78
C ALA A 257 16.34 8.08 20.17
N LEU A 258 16.98 9.11 20.73
CA LEU A 258 18.35 9.05 21.23
C LEU A 258 18.47 8.19 22.51
N ASP A 259 17.41 8.16 23.32
CA ASP A 259 17.37 7.41 24.58
C ASP A 259 16.88 5.95 24.40
N LEU A 260 16.50 5.55 23.17
CA LEU A 260 15.93 4.24 22.87
C LEU A 260 17.00 3.28 22.34
N GLU A 261 17.23 2.17 23.04
CA GLU A 261 18.14 1.10 22.57
C GLU A 261 17.36 -0.07 21.94
N LEU A 262 17.96 -0.78 20.97
CA LEU A 262 17.33 -1.95 20.34
C LEU A 262 17.04 -3.05 21.37
N GLU A 263 17.93 -3.18 22.35
CA GLU A 263 17.88 -4.13 23.45
C GLU A 263 16.68 -3.87 24.38
N ASP A 264 16.17 -2.64 24.45
CA ASP A 264 15.01 -2.28 25.26
C ASP A 264 13.68 -2.77 24.65
N LEU A 265 13.71 -3.25 23.41
CA LEU A 265 12.53 -3.62 22.66
C LEU A 265 12.45 -5.13 22.41
N LYS A 266 11.21 -5.61 22.29
CA LYS A 266 10.88 -6.98 21.90
C LYS A 266 9.70 -7.00 20.96
N LEU A 267 9.61 -8.07 20.17
CA LEU A 267 8.41 -8.40 19.42
C LEU A 267 7.52 -9.32 20.26
N LEU A 268 6.22 -9.11 20.18
CA LEU A 268 5.22 -10.02 20.71
C LEU A 268 4.73 -10.90 19.55
N CYS A 269 4.73 -12.22 19.75
CA CYS A 269 4.45 -13.19 18.69
C CYS A 269 3.03 -13.75 18.78
N PRO A 270 2.41 -14.12 17.64
CA PRO A 270 1.05 -14.68 17.62
C PRO A 270 0.85 -15.94 18.46
N ASP A 271 1.91 -16.71 18.70
CA ASP A 271 1.90 -17.91 19.54
C ASP A 271 1.95 -17.61 21.06
N GLY A 272 1.96 -16.33 21.42
CA GLY A 272 2.03 -15.85 22.80
C GLY A 272 3.44 -15.68 23.35
N THR A 273 4.47 -16.07 22.58
CA THR A 273 5.89 -15.88 22.95
C THR A 273 6.39 -14.47 22.61
N GLU A 274 7.65 -14.20 22.96
CA GLU A 274 8.37 -12.99 22.56
C GLU A 274 9.60 -13.34 21.70
N ALA A 275 10.04 -12.38 20.89
CA ALA A 275 11.21 -12.55 20.02
C ALA A 275 12.07 -11.29 19.93
N GLY A 276 13.31 -11.45 19.44
CA GLY A 276 14.14 -10.32 19.02
C GLY A 276 13.61 -9.66 17.75
N LEU A 277 14.06 -8.43 17.47
CA LEU A 277 13.58 -7.63 16.33
C LEU A 277 13.98 -8.24 14.97
N GLU A 278 15.11 -8.93 14.92
CA GLU A 278 15.62 -9.66 13.75
C GLU A 278 14.76 -10.88 13.38
N GLU A 279 13.87 -11.31 14.28
CA GLU A 279 13.08 -12.53 14.12
C GLU A 279 11.65 -12.25 13.63
N HIS A 280 11.44 -11.08 13.03
CA HIS A 280 10.16 -10.62 12.51
C HIS A 280 9.56 -11.56 11.46
N GLU A 281 10.37 -12.24 10.64
CA GLU A 281 9.88 -13.24 9.67
C GLU A 281 9.09 -14.37 10.34
N ARG A 282 9.46 -14.77 11.57
CA ARG A 282 8.70 -15.76 12.36
C ARG A 282 7.69 -15.12 13.32
N CYS A 283 7.92 -13.86 13.72
CA CYS A 283 7.17 -13.16 14.75
C CYS A 283 6.56 -11.86 14.18
N HIS A 284 5.45 -12.00 13.45
CA HIS A 284 4.70 -10.90 12.86
C HIS A 284 3.20 -11.16 12.87
N LEU A 285 2.40 -10.11 12.74
CA LEU A 285 0.94 -10.22 12.63
C LEU A 285 0.50 -10.55 11.21
N ALA A 286 1.09 -9.87 10.22
CA ALA A 286 0.88 -10.14 8.80
C ALA A 286 2.10 -9.71 7.97
N ALA A 287 2.35 -10.46 6.89
CA ALA A 287 3.21 -10.02 5.80
C ALA A 287 2.34 -9.27 4.78
N VAL A 288 2.57 -7.97 4.64
CA VAL A 288 1.81 -7.11 3.73
C VAL A 288 2.62 -6.95 2.45
N PRO A 289 2.08 -7.30 1.27
CA PRO A 289 2.83 -7.15 0.04
C PRO A 289 2.98 -5.69 -0.36
N ALA A 290 3.95 -5.45 -1.22
CA ALA A 290 4.17 -4.21 -1.93
C ALA A 290 3.01 -3.90 -2.87
N ASN A 291 2.99 -2.65 -3.31
CA ASN A 291 2.02 -2.15 -4.25
C ASN A 291 2.05 -2.95 -5.57
N ALA A 292 0.91 -2.96 -6.26
CA ALA A 292 0.78 -3.63 -7.54
C ALA A 292 -0.09 -2.83 -8.50
N VAL A 293 0.15 -3.06 -9.78
CA VAL A 293 -0.55 -2.42 -10.90
C VAL A 293 -1.84 -3.16 -11.16
N VAL A 294 -2.94 -2.54 -10.75
CA VAL A 294 -4.31 -3.02 -10.94
C VAL A 294 -4.79 -2.70 -12.35
N VAL A 295 -5.42 -3.68 -13.01
CA VAL A 295 -5.87 -3.65 -14.41
C VAL A 295 -7.15 -4.46 -14.59
N ARG A 296 -7.77 -4.37 -15.78
CA ARG A 296 -8.73 -5.39 -16.23
C ARG A 296 -8.01 -6.65 -16.72
N LEU A 297 -8.69 -7.80 -16.65
CA LEU A 297 -8.11 -9.10 -17.02
C LEU A 297 -7.54 -9.11 -18.45
N GLU A 298 -8.27 -8.53 -19.40
CA GLU A 298 -7.88 -8.44 -20.82
C GLU A 298 -6.65 -7.56 -21.07
N ASP A 299 -6.33 -6.65 -20.14
CA ASP A 299 -5.22 -5.70 -20.27
C ASP A 299 -3.93 -6.16 -19.59
N LYS A 300 -3.98 -7.22 -18.78
CA LYS A 300 -2.85 -7.76 -17.99
C LYS A 300 -1.56 -7.91 -18.82
N CYS A 301 -1.63 -8.59 -19.95
CA CYS A 301 -0.47 -8.80 -20.82
C CYS A 301 -0.01 -7.52 -21.53
N ARG A 302 -0.94 -6.63 -21.90
CA ARG A 302 -0.65 -5.40 -22.63
C ARG A 302 0.07 -4.38 -21.74
N VAL A 303 -0.45 -4.18 -20.53
CA VAL A 303 0.11 -3.28 -19.51
C VAL A 303 1.46 -3.79 -19.02
N TRP A 304 1.59 -5.09 -18.70
CA TRP A 304 2.89 -5.67 -18.34
C TRP A 304 3.97 -5.40 -19.40
N LYS A 305 3.69 -5.71 -20.68
CA LYS A 305 4.68 -5.50 -21.74
C LYS A 305 5.04 -4.03 -21.94
N PHE A 306 4.14 -3.10 -21.63
CA PHE A 306 4.43 -1.67 -21.66
C PHE A 306 5.35 -1.28 -20.48
N LEU A 307 5.00 -1.70 -19.26
CA LEU A 307 5.79 -1.45 -18.05
C LEU A 307 7.18 -2.07 -18.11
N GLU A 308 7.33 -3.27 -18.68
CA GLU A 308 8.62 -3.91 -18.91
C GLU A 308 9.54 -3.04 -19.78
N ARG A 309 9.01 -2.45 -20.86
CA ARG A 309 9.79 -1.53 -21.72
C ARG A 309 10.11 -0.22 -21.00
N VAL A 310 9.16 0.31 -20.25
CA VAL A 310 9.33 1.56 -19.48
C VAL A 310 10.39 1.39 -18.38
N GLN A 311 10.35 0.31 -17.59
CA GLN A 311 11.35 0.09 -16.55
C GLN A 311 12.74 -0.19 -17.13
N ASN A 312 12.83 -0.89 -18.28
CA ASN A 312 14.12 -1.11 -18.94
C ASN A 312 14.77 0.20 -19.40
N ALA A 313 13.96 1.22 -19.73
CA ALA A 313 14.46 2.53 -20.11
C ALA A 313 14.76 3.45 -18.91
N PHE A 314 13.95 3.40 -17.85
CA PHE A 314 13.94 4.42 -16.80
C PHE A 314 14.06 3.88 -15.35
N GLY A 315 14.20 2.57 -15.16
CA GLY A 315 14.23 1.95 -13.82
C GLY A 315 15.52 2.20 -13.05
N ASN A 316 16.67 2.21 -13.74
CA ASN A 316 18.00 2.38 -13.15
C ASN A 316 18.70 3.70 -13.55
N THR A 317 17.98 4.64 -14.16
CA THR A 317 18.55 5.93 -14.58
C THR A 317 18.87 6.81 -13.37
N THR A 318 20.11 7.29 -13.31
CA THR A 318 20.58 8.26 -12.32
C THR A 318 20.55 9.70 -12.83
N GLU A 319 20.48 9.88 -14.15
CA GLU A 319 20.39 11.16 -14.83
C GLU A 319 19.13 11.21 -15.70
N GLY A 320 18.51 12.38 -15.82
CA GLY A 320 17.23 12.54 -16.54
C GLY A 320 16.03 12.01 -15.76
N PHE A 321 15.08 11.39 -16.46
CA PHE A 321 13.88 10.84 -15.85
C PHE A 321 14.15 9.48 -15.18
N SER A 322 13.67 9.32 -13.95
CA SER A 322 13.77 8.08 -13.16
C SER A 322 12.38 7.63 -12.75
N LEU A 323 12.04 6.37 -13.06
CA LEU A 323 10.70 5.81 -12.84
C LEU A 323 10.34 5.74 -11.35
N PHE A 324 11.28 5.23 -10.54
CA PHE A 324 11.10 4.95 -9.11
C PHE A 324 11.68 6.04 -8.21
N ARG A 325 11.78 7.29 -8.70
CA ARG A 325 12.16 8.43 -7.86
C ARG A 325 11.19 9.59 -8.05
N SER A 326 10.72 10.15 -6.95
CA SER A 326 9.75 11.26 -6.93
C SER A 326 10.38 12.58 -6.47
N ALA A 327 11.69 12.59 -6.24
CA ALA A 327 12.46 13.80 -5.97
C ALA A 327 12.19 14.87 -7.05
N GLY A 328 11.81 16.09 -6.62
CA GLY A 328 11.52 17.22 -7.51
C GLY A 328 10.03 17.44 -7.84
N TYR A 329 9.14 16.51 -7.45
CA TYR A 329 7.69 16.65 -7.70
C TYR A 329 6.90 17.17 -6.49
N GLY A 330 7.56 17.35 -5.34
CA GLY A 330 6.94 17.91 -4.12
C GLY A 330 6.23 16.89 -3.23
N ALA A 331 6.23 15.61 -3.60
CA ALA A 331 5.71 14.50 -2.82
C ALA A 331 6.49 13.20 -3.13
N PRO A 332 6.64 12.28 -2.16
CA PRO A 332 7.25 10.97 -2.38
C PRO A 332 6.27 10.00 -3.06
N ASP A 333 6.78 8.84 -3.48
CA ASP A 333 5.98 7.66 -3.89
C ASP A 333 4.94 7.91 -4.99
N LEU A 334 5.28 8.75 -5.99
CA LEU A 334 4.39 9.08 -7.11
C LEU A 334 4.50 8.02 -8.22
N LEU A 335 3.36 7.51 -8.71
CA LEU A 335 3.23 6.36 -9.64
C LEU A 335 3.65 5.01 -9.05
N PHE A 336 4.83 4.97 -8.44
CA PHE A 336 5.43 3.82 -7.77
C PHE A 336 6.16 4.33 -6.53
N SER A 337 6.35 3.46 -5.54
CA SER A 337 7.15 3.80 -4.37
C SER A 337 8.58 4.14 -4.75
N ASP A 338 9.16 5.12 -4.04
CA ASP A 338 10.56 5.51 -4.21
C ASP A 338 11.54 4.41 -3.75
N ALA A 339 11.04 3.45 -2.96
CA ALA A 339 11.80 2.27 -2.56
C ALA A 339 11.89 1.20 -3.67
N THR A 340 11.15 1.34 -4.76
CA THR A 340 11.03 0.30 -5.79
C THR A 340 12.31 0.15 -6.59
N ARG A 341 12.74 -1.12 -6.73
CA ARG A 341 13.95 -1.51 -7.45
C ARG A 341 13.63 -2.06 -8.83
N HIS A 342 12.56 -2.83 -8.94
CA HIS A 342 12.05 -3.32 -10.22
C HIS A 342 10.57 -3.66 -10.13
N LEU A 343 9.93 -3.76 -11.29
CA LEU A 343 8.57 -4.30 -11.42
C LEU A 343 8.64 -5.76 -11.85
N GLN A 344 7.96 -6.64 -11.12
CA GLN A 344 7.86 -8.05 -11.46
C GLN A 344 6.49 -8.40 -12.04
N ARG A 345 6.45 -9.39 -12.94
CA ARG A 345 5.21 -9.82 -13.58
C ARG A 345 4.36 -10.60 -12.60
N VAL A 346 3.09 -10.22 -12.45
CA VAL A 346 2.15 -10.98 -11.62
C VAL A 346 1.39 -11.99 -12.49
N LEU A 347 1.55 -13.27 -12.18
CA LEU A 347 0.86 -14.35 -12.91
C LEU A 347 -0.45 -14.78 -12.24
N GLY A 348 -0.50 -14.75 -10.91
CA GLY A 348 -1.67 -15.14 -10.13
C GLY A 348 -2.76 -14.05 -10.03
N SER A 349 -3.75 -14.32 -9.18
CA SER A 349 -4.83 -13.41 -8.80
C SER A 349 -4.39 -12.39 -7.76
N TYR A 350 -5.24 -11.40 -7.49
CA TYR A 350 -5.03 -10.46 -6.38
C TYR A 350 -4.89 -11.17 -5.03
N THR A 351 -5.68 -12.20 -4.73
CA THR A 351 -5.56 -12.98 -3.47
C THR A 351 -4.22 -13.71 -3.35
N SER A 352 -3.68 -14.23 -4.47
CA SER A 352 -2.36 -14.88 -4.45
C SER A 352 -1.22 -13.88 -4.23
N TRP A 353 -1.39 -12.63 -4.69
CA TRP A 353 -0.44 -11.54 -4.45
C TRP A 353 -0.49 -11.05 -3.00
N LEU A 354 -1.71 -10.89 -2.46
CA LEU A 354 -1.94 -10.53 -1.05
C LEU A 354 -1.44 -11.61 -0.09
N GLY A 355 -1.47 -12.87 -0.52
CA GLY A 355 -1.15 -14.00 0.32
C GLY A 355 -2.28 -14.29 1.32
N PRO A 356 -2.30 -15.52 1.88
CA PRO A 356 -3.41 -15.99 2.71
C PRO A 356 -3.52 -15.20 4.03
N SER A 357 -2.40 -14.90 4.70
CA SER A 357 -2.41 -14.19 5.99
C SER A 357 -3.04 -12.79 5.87
N TYR A 358 -2.60 -12.00 4.89
CA TYR A 358 -3.13 -10.65 4.70
C TYR A 358 -4.54 -10.65 4.11
N THR A 359 -4.87 -11.60 3.24
CA THR A 359 -6.25 -11.76 2.74
C THR A 359 -7.23 -12.01 3.89
N THR A 360 -6.93 -12.95 4.80
CA THR A 360 -7.78 -13.23 5.97
C THR A 360 -7.90 -12.00 6.89
N THR A 361 -6.83 -11.22 7.02
CA THR A 361 -6.85 -9.94 7.77
C THR A 361 -7.86 -8.96 7.19
N LEU A 362 -7.87 -8.79 5.86
CA LEU A 362 -8.79 -7.88 5.18
C LEU A 362 -10.25 -8.38 5.23
N GLN A 363 -10.45 -9.70 5.20
CA GLN A 363 -11.78 -10.31 5.31
C GLN A 363 -12.52 -9.96 6.61
N ALA A 364 -11.78 -9.68 7.70
CA ALA A 364 -12.35 -9.21 8.96
C ALA A 364 -13.14 -7.89 8.81
N PHE A 365 -12.89 -7.12 7.75
CA PHE A 365 -13.53 -5.83 7.48
C PHE A 365 -14.65 -5.89 6.43
N GLU A 366 -14.92 -7.06 5.81
CA GLU A 366 -15.96 -7.19 4.77
C GLU A 366 -17.35 -6.78 5.24
N CYS A 367 -17.61 -6.83 6.55
CA CYS A 367 -18.88 -6.42 7.12
C CYS A 367 -19.16 -4.91 6.94
N GLU A 368 -18.13 -4.08 6.67
CA GLU A 368 -18.32 -2.68 6.32
C GLU A 368 -18.95 -2.48 4.91
N GLY A 369 -19.06 -3.55 4.11
CA GLY A 369 -19.75 -3.59 2.84
C GLY A 369 -19.29 -2.51 1.86
N LYS A 370 -20.16 -1.53 1.59
CA LYS A 370 -19.88 -0.40 0.69
C LYS A 370 -18.76 0.53 1.15
N ASN A 371 -18.22 0.37 2.35
CA ASN A 371 -17.04 1.15 2.76
C ASN A 371 -15.73 0.42 2.42
N VAL A 372 -15.76 -0.90 2.19
CA VAL A 372 -14.67 -1.65 1.56
C VAL A 372 -14.64 -1.34 0.06
N CYS A 373 -15.82 -1.27 -0.55
CA CYS A 373 -16.04 -0.67 -1.86
C CYS A 373 -16.29 0.86 -1.76
#